data_AF-A0A5C8Q2N9-F1
#
_entry.id   AF-A0A5C8Q2N9-F1
#
_cell.length_a   1.000
_cell.length_b   1.000
_cell.length_c   1.000
_cell.angle_alpha   90.00
_cell.angle_beta   90.00
_cell.angle_gamma   90.00
#
_symmetry.space_group_name_H-M   'P 1'
#
loop_
_entity.id
_entity.type
_entity.pdbx_description
1 polymer ?
#
loop_
_entity_poly.entity_id
_entity_poly.type
_entity_poly.pdbx_seq_one_letter_code
_entity_poly.pdbx_strand_id
1 'polypeptide(L)'
;MPVPPNQGSTGGGDAVTLTGSHFTGTTDVRYGARRATSFMVISDTTTDTITPSGHGAVPVSVTTAGGTGTVGTFFYLPPPSFRIDPPPAGSRRTRSASPR
;
A
#
# COMPACT_ATOMS: atom_id res chain seq x y z
N MET A 1 -18.26 -4.49 3.52
CA MET A 1 -17.08 -5.21 3.01
C MET A 1 -15.97 -5.05 4.03
N PRO A 2 -15.36 -6.15 4.55
CA PRO A 2 -14.22 -6.03 5.45
C PRO A 2 -13.03 -5.43 4.69
N VAL A 3 -12.33 -4.48 5.31
CA VAL A 3 -11.01 -4.01 4.83
C VAL A 3 -10.00 -5.13 5.09
N PRO A 4 -9.38 -5.71 4.06
CA PRO A 4 -8.44 -6.80 4.27
C PRO A 4 -7.15 -6.23 4.92
N PRO A 5 -6.51 -6.94 5.87
CA PRO A 5 -5.42 -6.38 6.70
C PRO A 5 -4.09 -6.19 5.95
N ASN A 6 -4.01 -6.61 4.69
CA ASN A 6 -2.83 -6.69 3.83
C ASN A 6 -2.72 -5.48 2.89
N GLN A 7 -2.69 -4.26 3.45
CA GLN A 7 -2.62 -3.03 2.67
C GLN A 7 -1.48 -2.12 3.14
N GLY A 8 -1.00 -1.26 2.24
CA GLY A 8 0.02 -0.25 2.55
C GLY A 8 0.09 0.84 1.48
N SER A 9 1.02 1.76 1.65
CA SER A 9 1.18 2.94 0.81
C SER A 9 1.72 2.60 -0.57
N THR A 10 1.16 3.20 -1.63
CA THR A 10 1.75 3.15 -2.99
C THR A 10 3.21 3.62 -3.04
N GLY A 11 3.65 4.40 -2.06
CA GLY A 11 5.06 4.83 -1.93
C GLY A 11 6.03 3.70 -1.54
N GLY A 12 5.53 2.59 -1.02
CA GLY A 12 6.35 1.53 -0.42
C GLY A 12 6.97 1.96 0.92
N GLY A 13 7.82 1.10 1.47
CA GLY A 13 8.47 1.32 2.76
C GLY A 13 7.70 0.78 3.97
N ASP A 14 6.56 0.11 3.74
CA ASP A 14 5.77 -0.47 4.82
C ASP A 14 6.41 -1.77 5.30
N ALA A 15 6.47 -1.95 6.62
CA ALA A 15 6.87 -3.20 7.23
C ALA A 15 5.71 -4.19 7.21
N VAL A 16 5.93 -5.34 6.56
CA VAL A 16 4.94 -6.40 6.40
C VAL A 16 5.52 -7.71 6.90
N THR A 17 4.85 -8.30 7.88
CA THR A 17 5.15 -9.65 8.37
C THR A 17 4.40 -10.68 7.55
N LEU A 18 5.15 -11.54 6.87
CA LEU A 18 4.66 -12.69 6.14
C LEU A 18 4.65 -13.90 7.08
N THR A 19 3.50 -14.57 7.17
CA THR A 19 3.33 -15.82 7.90
C THR A 19 3.05 -16.97 6.94
N GLY A 20 3.69 -18.12 7.17
CA GLY A 20 3.65 -19.25 6.24
C GLY A 20 4.48 -20.43 6.73
N SER A 21 5.09 -21.15 5.80
CA SER A 21 6.02 -22.25 6.07
C SER A 21 7.13 -22.28 5.02
N HIS A 22 8.26 -22.91 5.35
CA HIS A 22 9.40 -23.06 4.44
C HIS A 22 10.07 -21.75 4.03
N PHE A 23 10.10 -20.75 4.92
CA PHE A 23 10.84 -19.51 4.67
C PHE A 23 12.35 -19.65 4.89
N THR A 24 12.82 -20.74 5.48
CA THR A 24 14.25 -20.98 5.63
C THR A 24 14.93 -21.05 4.26
N GLY A 25 15.98 -20.26 4.06
CA GLY A 25 16.67 -20.17 2.76
C GLY A 25 15.93 -19.33 1.71
N THR A 26 15.07 -18.39 2.15
CA THR A 26 14.50 -17.37 1.25
C THR A 26 15.61 -16.56 0.59
N THR A 27 15.58 -16.50 -0.74
CA THR A 27 16.53 -15.74 -1.56
C THR A 27 15.90 -14.53 -2.23
N ASP A 28 14.57 -14.53 -2.41
CA ASP A 28 13.85 -13.41 -3.01
C ASP A 28 12.42 -13.30 -2.48
N VAL A 29 11.96 -12.08 -2.28
CA VAL A 29 10.54 -11.77 -1.99
C VAL A 29 10.06 -10.73 -2.97
N ARG A 30 8.91 -10.96 -3.58
CA ARG A 30 8.32 -10.08 -4.60
C ARG A 30 6.88 -9.73 -4.30
N TYR A 31 6.55 -8.49 -4.62
CA TYR A 31 5.22 -7.90 -4.65
C TYR A 31 4.86 -7.68 -6.13
N GLY A 32 4.18 -8.67 -6.71
CA GLY A 32 3.94 -8.76 -8.15
C GLY A 32 5.25 -8.88 -8.93
N ALA A 33 5.51 -7.92 -9.81
CA ALA A 33 6.75 -7.86 -10.60
C ALA A 33 7.93 -7.18 -9.87
N ARG A 34 7.71 -6.62 -8.66
CA ARG A 34 8.70 -5.79 -7.95
C ARG A 34 9.30 -6.55 -6.79
N ARG A 35 10.62 -6.48 -6.61
CA ARG A 35 11.30 -7.07 -5.45
C ARG A 35 11.08 -6.24 -4.20
N ALA A 36 10.96 -6.90 -3.06
CA ALA A 36 11.00 -6.26 -1.75
C ALA A 36 12.29 -5.44 -1.60
N THR A 37 12.21 -4.28 -0.97
CA THR A 37 13.39 -3.43 -0.75
C THR A 37 14.33 -4.05 0.27
N SER A 38 13.79 -4.75 1.26
CA SER A 38 14.51 -5.63 2.16
C SER A 38 13.60 -6.72 2.72
N PHE A 39 14.20 -7.79 3.23
CA PHE A 39 13.51 -8.81 3.99
C PHE A 39 14.44 -9.44 5.03
N MET A 40 13.86 -9.94 6.10
CA MET A 40 14.54 -10.65 7.17
C MET A 40 13.72 -11.88 7.56
N VAL A 41 14.30 -13.07 7.36
CA VAL A 41 13.69 -14.32 7.79
C VAL A 41 13.88 -14.44 9.31
N ILE A 42 12.79 -14.45 10.07
CA ILE A 42 12.82 -14.60 11.52
C ILE A 42 12.80 -16.07 11.89
N SER A 43 11.96 -16.85 11.23
CA SER A 43 11.81 -18.29 11.42
C SER A 43 11.32 -18.95 10.13
N ASP A 44 11.21 -20.28 10.14
CA ASP A 44 10.66 -21.00 8.99
C ASP A 44 9.20 -20.62 8.66
N THR A 45 8.49 -20.03 9.63
CA THR A 45 7.09 -19.65 9.49
C THR A 45 6.83 -18.14 9.48
N THR A 46 7.86 -17.32 9.74
CA THR A 46 7.73 -15.86 9.82
C THR A 46 8.88 -15.16 9.11
N THR A 47 8.54 -14.22 8.22
CA THR A 47 9.51 -13.35 7.53
C THR A 47 9.00 -11.93 7.53
N ASP A 48 9.84 -10.98 7.96
CA ASP A 48 9.54 -9.56 7.83
C ASP A 48 10.08 -9.02 6.51
N THR A 49 9.34 -8.13 5.88
CA THR A 49 9.69 -7.57 4.58
C THR A 49 9.33 -6.09 4.52
N ILE A 50 10.08 -5.33 3.72
CA ILE A 50 9.75 -3.95 3.41
C ILE A 50 9.23 -3.88 1.97
N THR A 51 8.04 -3.30 1.81
CA THR A 51 7.36 -3.21 0.52
C THR A 51 8.10 -2.26 -0.44
N PRO A 52 8.18 -2.59 -1.74
CA PRO A 52 8.59 -1.63 -2.75
C PRO A 52 7.44 -0.66 -3.05
N SER A 53 7.74 0.43 -3.76
CA SER A 53 6.70 1.29 -4.33
C SER A 53 5.85 0.49 -5.33
N GLY A 54 4.55 0.75 -5.37
CA GLY A 54 3.57 -0.15 -5.98
C GLY A 54 2.22 0.51 -6.25
N HIS A 55 1.34 -0.22 -6.93
CA HIS A 55 -0.05 0.18 -7.14
C HIS A 55 -0.95 -1.05 -7.33
N GLY A 56 -2.22 -0.91 -6.94
CA GLY A 56 -3.23 -1.95 -7.10
C GLY A 56 -3.03 -3.17 -6.19
N ALA A 57 -3.75 -4.24 -6.51
CA ALA A 57 -3.63 -5.54 -5.85
C ALA A 57 -2.52 -6.36 -6.54
N VAL A 58 -1.52 -6.81 -5.78
CA VAL A 58 -0.42 -7.61 -6.30
C VAL A 58 -0.23 -8.90 -5.50
N PRO A 59 0.12 -10.03 -6.14
CA PRO A 59 0.46 -11.24 -5.40
C PRO A 59 1.80 -11.07 -4.69
N VAL A 60 1.92 -11.61 -3.47
CA VAL A 60 3.18 -11.69 -2.73
C VAL A 60 3.75 -13.08 -2.91
N SER A 61 4.94 -13.18 -3.52
CA SER A 61 5.63 -14.44 -3.76
C SER A 61 6.99 -14.47 -3.10
N VAL A 62 7.33 -15.61 -2.52
CA VAL A 62 8.61 -15.87 -1.87
C VAL A 62 9.31 -16.99 -2.64
N THR A 63 10.60 -16.79 -2.93
CA THR A 63 11.44 -17.79 -3.60
C THR A 63 12.47 -18.30 -2.62
N THR A 64 12.53 -19.62 -2.48
CA THR A 64 13.52 -20.34 -1.68
C THR A 64 14.26 -21.34 -2.58
N ALA A 65 15.25 -22.05 -2.04
CA ALA A 65 15.95 -23.11 -2.78
C ALA A 65 15.01 -24.25 -3.24
N GLY A 66 13.87 -24.43 -2.56
CA GLY A 66 12.87 -25.46 -2.90
C GLY A 66 11.86 -25.03 -3.98
N GLY A 67 11.84 -23.74 -4.36
CA GLY A 67 10.91 -23.20 -5.37
C GLY A 67 10.29 -21.86 -4.97
N THR A 68 9.30 -21.43 -5.75
CA THR A 68 8.56 -20.18 -5.50
C THR A 68 7.15 -20.49 -5.01
N GLY A 69 6.77 -19.91 -3.87
CA GLY A 69 5.43 -19.98 -3.30
C GLY A 69 4.74 -18.63 -3.25
N THR A 70 3.41 -18.60 -3.32
CA THR A 70 2.61 -17.39 -3.13
C THR A 70 2.02 -17.36 -1.73
N VAL A 71 2.31 -16.30 -0.97
CA VAL A 71 1.84 -16.13 0.42
C VAL A 71 0.46 -15.50 0.46
N GLY A 72 0.15 -14.60 -0.48
CA GLY A 72 -1.13 -13.93 -0.53
C GLY A 72 -1.18 -12.81 -1.55
N THR A 73 -2.11 -11.87 -1.37
CA THR A 73 -2.21 -10.62 -2.15
C THR A 73 -1.91 -9.45 -1.22
N PHE A 74 -1.31 -8.37 -1.73
CA PHE A 74 -1.10 -7.11 -1.03
C PHE A 74 -1.74 -5.98 -1.82
N PHE A 75 -2.40 -5.04 -1.14
CA PHE A 75 -3.09 -3.92 -1.77
C PHE A 75 -2.36 -2.60 -1.51
N TYR A 76 -1.92 -1.94 -2.58
CA TYR A 76 -1.35 -0.61 -2.50
C TYR A 76 -2.44 0.45 -2.56
N LEU A 77 -2.55 1.24 -1.49
CA LEU A 77 -3.47 2.36 -1.37
C LEU A 77 -2.77 3.69 -1.66
N PRO A 78 -3.38 4.55 -2.49
CA PRO A 78 -2.85 5.89 -2.70
C PRO A 78 -2.96 6.71 -1.41
N PRO A 79 -2.09 7.72 -1.23
CA PRO A 79 -2.18 8.63 -0.10
C PRO A 79 -3.52 9.41 -0.11
N PRO A 80 -4.04 9.79 1.06
CA PRO A 80 -5.25 10.60 1.14
C PRO A 80 -5.03 11.97 0.50
N SER A 81 -5.99 12.41 -0.32
CA SER A 81 -5.99 13.75 -0.91
C SER A 81 -6.85 14.70 -0.08
N PHE A 82 -6.27 15.83 0.34
CA PHE A 82 -6.99 16.91 1.03
C PHE A 82 -7.02 18.14 0.14
N ARG A 83 -8.15 18.85 0.12
CA ARG A 83 -8.31 20.13 -0.58
C ARG A 83 -8.99 21.14 0.34
N ILE A 84 -8.58 22.39 0.24
CA ILE A 84 -9.28 23.52 0.85
C ILE A 84 -10.25 24.06 -0.20
N ASP A 85 -11.55 24.04 0.14
CA ASP A 85 -12.56 24.68 -0.68
C ASP A 85 -12.56 26.19 -0.45
N PRO A 86 -12.66 27.02 -1.51
CA PRO A 86 -12.79 28.45 -1.34
C PRO A 86 -14.08 28.77 -0.57
N PRO A 87 -14.09 29.83 0.27
CA PRO A 87 -15.30 30.23 0.97
C PRO A 87 -16.42 30.50 -0.04
N PRO A 88 -17.69 30.13 0.25
CA PRO A 88 -18.81 30.46 -0.62
C PRO A 88 -18.80 31.97 -0.88
N ALA A 89 -18.73 32.37 -2.15
CA ALA A 89 -18.84 33.78 -2.51
C ALA A 89 -20.21 34.27 -2.01
N GLY A 90 -20.21 35.05 -0.94
CA GLY A 90 -21.43 35.60 -0.38
C GLY A 90 -22.19 36.34 -1.48
N SER A 91 -23.45 35.99 -1.67
CA SER A 91 -24.33 36.66 -2.63
C SER A 91 -24.32 38.16 -2.32
N ARG A 92 -23.51 38.93 -3.06
CA ARG A 92 -23.53 40.38 -3.01
C ARG A 92 -24.89 40.79 -3.55
N ARG A 93 -25.89 40.91 -2.66
CA ARG A 93 -27.14 41.60 -2.93
C ARG A 93 -26.75 43.02 -3.35
N THR A 94 -26.60 43.24 -4.64
CA THR A 94 -26.53 44.57 -5.22
C THR A 94 -27.88 45.21 -4.90
N ARG A 95 -27.94 45.93 -3.78
CA ARG A 95 -29.05 46.81 -3.47
C ARG A 95 -28.96 47.90 -4.52
N SER A 96 -29.78 47.79 -5.56
CA SER A 96 -29.92 48.77 -6.63
C SER A 96 -30.26 50.12 -6.00
N ALA A 97 -29.27 51.01 -5.94
CA ALA A 97 -29.54 52.42 -5.66
C ALA A 97 -30.32 52.97 -6.85
N SER A 98 -31.58 53.35 -6.62
CA SER A 98 -32.38 54.13 -7.55
C SER A 98 -32.24 55.60 -7.13
N PRO A 99 -31.54 56.47 -7.87
CA PRO A 99 -31.61 57.89 -7.61
C PRO A 99 -32.81 58.48 -8.36
N ARG A 100 -33.59 59.31 -7.68
CA ARG A 100 -34.59 60.20 -8.28
C ARG A 100 -34.46 61.56 -7.62
#